data_AF-A0A7S0MMN2-F1
#
_entry.id   AF-A0A7S0MMN2-F1
#
_cell.length_a   1.000
_cell.length_b   1.000
_cell.length_c   1.000
_cell.angle_alpha   90.00
_cell.angle_beta   90.00
_cell.angle_gamma   90.00
#
_symmetry.space_group_name_H-M   'P 1'
#
loop_
_entity.id
_entity.type
_entity.pdbx_description
1 polymer ?
#
loop_
_entity_poly.entity_id
_entity_poly.type
_entity_poly.pdbx_seq_one_letter_code
_entity_poly.pdbx_strand_id
1 'polypeptide(L)'
;MQSVLASYGSDDETAETEPASKPKDDEERAKLRAQAEKFDSLLNQAKKAAPQKIIKPVSSSAVAVSAAPDVGVLSTDAPGGGIMIANASKVMSFNPRYESLWSAEQGPKNPFYRDGITPGMRNHLGASIERTNLADFHFEEQFQTFNSFGYAMDPAAMSDCTGRGTDVVGDKSLWAEIQGRSVHQATKSDAKKRRLTDPAAEKVLAGRGTALSMEEAEEMAAVVAAAEEEDKVRKAESE
;
A
#
# COMPACT_ATOMS: atom_id res chain seq x y z
N MET A 1 45.52 24.29 35.73
CA MET A 1 45.48 25.67 36.26
C MET A 1 44.48 26.45 35.45
N GLN A 2 43.29 26.63 36.03
CA GLN A 2 42.69 27.94 36.37
C GLN A 2 41.71 28.37 35.27
N SER A 3 40.42 28.08 35.41
CA SER A 3 39.40 28.81 36.19
C SER A 3 39.16 30.23 35.66
N VAL A 4 38.01 30.46 35.02
CA VAL A 4 37.30 31.74 35.17
C VAL A 4 35.80 31.43 35.28
N LEU A 5 35.34 31.52 36.52
CA LEU A 5 33.96 31.58 36.97
C LEU A 5 33.75 33.04 37.42
N ALA A 6 32.80 33.77 36.85
CA ALA A 6 32.25 35.03 37.38
C ALA A 6 30.98 35.35 36.56
N SER A 7 29.78 35.05 37.09
CA SER A 7 28.97 35.87 38.00
C SER A 7 28.15 36.94 37.28
N TYR A 8 26.83 36.70 37.22
CA TYR A 8 25.86 37.77 37.37
C TYR A 8 24.71 37.23 38.22
N GLY A 9 24.70 37.63 39.49
CA GLY A 9 23.60 37.41 40.41
C GLY A 9 22.58 38.54 40.31
N SER A 10 21.35 38.23 40.71
CA SER A 10 20.33 39.09 41.34
C SER A 10 19.04 38.25 41.31
N ASP A 11 18.72 37.52 42.37
CA ASP A 11 17.78 37.98 43.42
C ASP A 11 16.47 38.49 42.84
N ASP A 12 15.46 37.62 42.82
CA ASP A 12 14.06 38.00 43.07
C ASP A 12 13.32 36.80 43.68
N GLU A 13 13.23 36.80 45.01
CA GLU A 13 12.30 35.96 45.77
C GLU A 13 10.89 36.54 45.63
N THR A 14 10.05 35.93 44.80
CA THR A 14 8.60 36.13 44.88
C THR A 14 7.98 34.99 45.67
N ALA A 15 7.70 35.28 46.94
CA ALA A 15 6.83 34.48 47.78
C ALA A 15 5.41 34.49 47.19
N GLU A 16 5.07 33.46 46.41
CA GLU A 16 3.70 33.22 46.00
C GLU A 16 2.89 32.73 47.20
N THR A 17 2.03 33.63 47.67
CA THR A 17 1.01 33.39 48.67
C THR A 17 0.00 32.39 48.09
N GLU A 18 -0.29 31.31 48.80
CA GLU A 18 -1.29 30.32 48.37
C GLU A 18 -2.65 30.99 48.07
N PRO A 19 -3.25 30.76 46.89
CA PRO A 19 -4.63 31.16 46.67
C PRO A 19 -5.57 30.11 47.29
N ALA A 20 -6.36 30.54 48.27
CA ALA A 20 -7.43 29.76 48.87
C ALA A 20 -8.26 29.02 47.80
N SER A 21 -8.37 27.69 47.94
CA SER A 21 -9.13 26.83 47.04
C SER A 21 -10.62 27.20 47.03
N LYS A 22 -11.22 27.20 45.84
CA LYS A 22 -12.63 27.50 45.64
C LYS A 22 -13.49 26.41 46.29
N PRO A 23 -14.61 26.75 46.96
CA PRO A 23 -15.41 25.81 47.76
C PRO A 23 -16.09 24.67 46.98
N LYS A 24 -15.97 24.63 45.63
CA LYS A 24 -16.53 23.56 44.79
C LYS A 24 -15.65 22.31 44.73
N ASP A 25 -14.33 22.46 44.83
CA ASP A 25 -13.40 21.34 44.65
C ASP A 25 -13.32 20.46 45.92
N ASP A 26 -13.53 21.07 47.10
CA ASP A 26 -13.56 20.35 48.38
C ASP A 26 -14.80 19.46 48.53
N GLU A 27 -15.94 19.88 47.96
CA GLU A 27 -17.18 19.11 48.00
C GLU A 27 -17.09 17.85 47.10
N GLU A 28 -16.44 17.96 45.95
CA GLU A 28 -16.24 16.84 45.02
C GLU A 28 -15.24 15.82 45.59
N ARG A 29 -14.16 16.31 46.22
CA ARG A 29 -13.16 15.47 46.90
C ARG A 29 -13.74 14.74 48.12
N ALA A 30 -14.68 15.38 48.84
CA ALA A 30 -15.42 14.76 49.92
C ALA A 30 -16.37 13.66 49.42
N LYS A 31 -17.05 13.88 48.28
CA LYS A 31 -17.91 12.86 47.63
C LYS A 31 -17.12 11.63 47.18
N LEU A 32 -15.93 11.81 46.59
CA LEU A 32 -15.04 10.72 46.20
C LEU A 32 -14.54 9.90 47.40
N ARG A 33 -14.18 10.55 48.51
CA ARG A 33 -13.81 9.84 49.76
C ARG A 33 -14.98 9.05 50.35
N ALA A 34 -16.17 9.65 50.41
CA ALA A 34 -17.36 8.96 50.90
C ALA A 34 -17.74 7.75 50.02
N GLN A 35 -17.51 7.84 48.70
CA GLN A 35 -17.72 6.72 47.79
C GLN A 35 -16.70 5.60 47.99
N ALA A 36 -15.43 5.94 48.25
CA ALA A 36 -14.38 4.96 48.56
C ALA A 36 -14.66 4.24 49.90
N GLU A 37 -15.06 4.97 50.94
CA GLU A 37 -15.43 4.38 52.24
C GLU A 37 -16.66 3.47 52.14
N LYS A 38 -17.63 3.84 51.29
CA LYS A 38 -18.81 3.00 51.02
C LYS A 38 -18.44 1.73 50.26
N PHE A 39 -17.45 1.78 49.37
CA PHE A 39 -16.94 0.61 48.67
C PHE A 39 -16.21 -0.35 49.61
N ASP A 40 -15.36 0.16 50.50
CA ASP A 40 -14.64 -0.65 51.49
C ASP A 40 -15.58 -1.30 52.52
N SER A 41 -16.67 -0.63 52.90
CA SER A 41 -17.67 -1.22 53.79
C SER A 41 -18.43 -2.39 53.14
N LEU A 42 -18.77 -2.28 51.85
CA LEU A 42 -19.38 -3.35 51.07
C LEU A 42 -18.44 -4.56 50.91
N LEU A 43 -17.15 -4.32 50.68
CA LEU A 43 -16.16 -5.38 50.55
C LEU A 43 -15.97 -6.15 51.86
N ASN A 44 -15.99 -5.45 52.99
CA ASN A 44 -15.92 -6.06 54.31
C ASN A 44 -17.22 -6.78 54.71
N GLN A 45 -18.39 -6.32 54.23
CA GLN A 45 -19.65 -7.02 54.40
C GLN A 45 -19.69 -8.33 53.60
N ALA A 46 -19.16 -8.35 52.38
CA ALA A 46 -19.04 -9.55 51.56
C ALA A 46 -18.11 -10.60 52.18
N LYS A 47 -17.01 -10.16 52.84
CA LYS A 47 -16.08 -11.05 53.56
C LYS A 47 -16.66 -11.63 54.86
N LYS A 48 -17.67 -10.98 55.46
CA LYS A 48 -18.30 -11.39 56.72
C LYS A 48 -19.55 -12.26 56.52
N ALA A 49 -20.01 -12.43 55.28
CA ALA A 49 -21.06 -13.40 54.96
C ALA A 49 -20.50 -14.83 55.06
N ALA A 50 -21.07 -15.62 55.96
CA ALA A 50 -20.67 -17.00 56.22
C ALA A 50 -20.65 -17.87 54.94
N PRO A 51 -19.77 -18.88 54.84
CA PRO A 51 -19.73 -19.76 53.67
C PRO A 51 -21.09 -20.44 53.51
N GLN A 52 -21.72 -20.24 52.35
CA GLN A 52 -22.93 -20.96 52.00
C GLN A 52 -22.63 -22.47 52.04
N LYS A 53 -23.45 -23.19 52.78
CA LYS A 53 -23.34 -24.64 53.00
C LYS A 53 -23.41 -25.33 51.63
N ILE A 54 -22.30 -25.88 51.16
CA ILE A 54 -22.22 -26.63 49.91
C ILE A 54 -23.09 -27.88 50.06
N ILE A 55 -24.26 -27.87 49.42
CA ILE A 55 -25.10 -29.05 49.24
C ILE A 55 -24.35 -29.96 48.25
N LYS A 56 -23.98 -31.18 48.68
CA LYS A 56 -23.37 -32.18 47.78
C LYS A 56 -24.39 -32.53 46.69
N PRO A 57 -24.07 -32.39 45.39
CA PRO A 57 -25.03 -32.69 44.35
C PRO A 57 -25.28 -34.20 44.29
N VAL A 58 -26.56 -34.57 44.23
CA VAL A 58 -27.01 -35.92 43.90
C VAL A 58 -26.55 -36.25 42.48
N SER A 59 -26.08 -37.48 42.27
CA SER A 59 -25.55 -37.99 41.00
C SER A 59 -26.61 -37.98 39.90
N SER A 60 -26.75 -36.86 39.20
CA SER A 60 -27.23 -36.82 37.82
C SER A 60 -26.00 -36.68 36.92
N SER A 61 -25.97 -37.42 35.80
CA SER A 61 -24.91 -37.36 34.80
C SER A 61 -24.87 -35.96 34.16
N ALA A 62 -24.21 -35.02 34.83
CA ALA A 62 -24.03 -33.67 34.35
C ALA A 62 -22.95 -33.68 33.27
N VAL A 63 -23.34 -33.37 32.04
CA VAL A 63 -22.40 -32.95 31.00
C VAL A 63 -21.69 -31.71 31.54
N ALA A 64 -20.42 -31.86 31.90
CA ALA A 64 -19.59 -30.74 32.31
C ALA A 64 -19.34 -29.84 31.09
N VAL A 65 -20.19 -28.82 30.93
CA VAL A 65 -19.96 -27.77 29.95
C VAL A 65 -18.80 -26.92 30.47
N SER A 66 -17.60 -27.16 29.94
CA SER A 66 -16.43 -26.34 30.21
C SER A 66 -16.61 -24.98 29.53
N ALA A 67 -17.23 -24.04 30.25
CA ALA A 67 -17.57 -22.72 29.73
C ALA A 67 -16.36 -21.80 29.51
N ALA A 68 -15.19 -22.14 30.05
CA ALA A 68 -13.97 -21.37 29.87
C ALA A 68 -12.78 -22.32 29.70
N PRO A 69 -12.17 -22.43 28.51
CA PRO A 69 -10.88 -23.10 28.37
C PRO A 69 -9.81 -22.36 29.19
N ASP A 70 -8.79 -23.07 29.65
CA ASP A 70 -7.63 -22.49 30.33
C ASP A 70 -6.95 -21.48 29.40
N VAL A 71 -7.20 -20.19 29.63
CA VAL A 71 -6.61 -19.10 28.86
C VAL A 71 -5.25 -18.85 29.49
N GLY A 72 -4.21 -19.46 28.92
CA GLY A 72 -2.83 -19.24 29.35
C GLY A 72 -2.56 -17.74 29.48
N VAL A 73 -2.32 -17.27 30.70
CA VAL A 73 -1.90 -15.90 30.94
C VAL A 73 -0.55 -15.73 30.28
N LEU A 74 -0.50 -14.93 29.21
CA LEU A 74 0.73 -14.67 28.47
C LEU A 74 1.71 -13.98 29.41
N SER A 75 2.58 -14.77 30.02
CA SER A 75 3.65 -14.26 30.89
C SER A 75 4.59 -13.45 30.01
N THR A 76 4.74 -12.17 30.32
CA THR A 76 5.63 -11.22 29.63
C THR A 76 7.12 -11.63 29.70
N ASP A 77 7.44 -12.61 30.55
CA ASP A 77 8.80 -12.98 30.92
C ASP A 77 9.20 -14.37 30.40
N ALA A 78 8.29 -15.08 29.71
CA ALA A 78 8.59 -16.37 29.10
C ALA A 78 9.43 -16.17 27.82
N PRO A 79 10.36 -17.09 27.46
CA PRO A 79 11.19 -17.03 26.25
C PRO A 79 10.38 -17.36 24.96
N GLY A 80 9.27 -16.67 24.80
CA GLY A 80 8.20 -16.83 23.80
C GLY A 80 7.05 -15.82 24.02
N GLY A 81 6.99 -15.16 25.18
CA GLY A 81 6.16 -13.99 25.45
C GLY A 81 6.81 -12.71 24.90
N GLY A 82 7.10 -12.68 23.60
CA GLY A 82 7.60 -11.48 22.95
C GLY A 82 6.59 -10.34 23.05
N ILE A 83 7.07 -9.09 22.96
CA ILE A 83 6.19 -7.92 22.79
C ILE A 83 5.32 -8.21 21.57
N MET A 84 4.02 -8.41 21.78
CA MET A 84 3.07 -8.64 20.69
C MET A 84 2.79 -7.32 20.00
N ILE A 85 2.88 -7.31 18.68
CA ILE A 85 2.65 -6.12 17.86
C ILE A 85 1.19 -6.10 17.45
N ALA A 86 0.56 -4.94 17.57
CA ALA A 86 -0.80 -4.75 17.08
C ALA A 86 -0.83 -4.73 15.55
N ASN A 87 -1.69 -5.54 14.94
CA ASN A 87 -1.82 -5.67 13.47
C ASN A 87 -2.22 -4.36 12.77
N ALA A 88 -2.83 -3.41 13.48
CA ALA A 88 -3.27 -2.14 12.92
C ALA A 88 -2.15 -1.08 12.80
N SER A 89 -1.01 -1.29 13.47
CA SER A 89 0.06 -0.30 13.54
C SER A 89 0.99 -0.38 12.32
N LYS A 90 1.13 0.73 11.58
CA LYS A 90 2.02 0.83 10.40
C LYS A 90 3.41 1.37 10.70
N VAL A 91 3.59 2.02 11.85
CA VAL A 91 4.87 2.64 12.27
C VAL A 91 5.26 2.06 13.61
N MET A 92 6.53 1.66 13.74
CA MET A 92 7.07 1.09 14.97
C MET A 92 8.20 1.97 15.52
N SER A 93 8.18 2.20 16.83
CA SER A 93 9.20 3.01 17.52
C SER A 93 10.45 2.22 17.94
N PHE A 94 10.42 0.90 17.80
CA PHE A 94 11.54 0.00 18.09
C PHE A 94 11.70 -1.02 16.95
N ASN A 95 12.81 -1.77 16.96
CA ASN A 95 13.05 -2.80 15.97
C ASN A 95 12.56 -4.16 16.50
N PRO A 96 11.40 -4.68 16.05
CA PRO A 96 10.87 -5.94 16.54
C PRO A 96 11.64 -7.13 15.98
N ARG A 97 11.50 -8.28 16.67
CA ARG A 97 11.99 -9.57 16.14
C ARG A 97 11.07 -10.10 15.06
N TYR A 98 11.63 -10.87 14.13
CA TYR A 98 10.90 -11.51 13.03
C TYR A 98 9.67 -12.29 13.54
N GLU A 99 9.86 -13.14 14.55
CA GLU A 99 8.79 -13.98 15.09
C GLU A 99 7.60 -13.16 15.60
N SER A 100 7.83 -12.00 16.21
CA SER A 100 6.77 -11.13 16.73
C SER A 100 6.05 -10.37 15.59
N LEU A 101 6.78 -9.89 14.58
CA LEU A 101 6.19 -9.11 13.48
C LEU A 101 5.45 -9.95 12.45
N TRP A 102 5.96 -11.15 12.13
CA TRP A 102 5.35 -12.08 11.16
C TRP A 102 4.49 -13.16 11.83
N SER A 103 4.14 -12.99 13.10
CA SER A 103 3.18 -13.87 13.79
C SER A 103 1.80 -13.80 13.12
N ALA A 104 1.19 -14.97 12.91
CA ALA A 104 -0.15 -15.06 12.34
C ALA A 104 -1.22 -14.54 13.31
N GLU A 105 -2.23 -13.86 12.77
CA GLU A 105 -3.41 -13.43 13.55
C GLU A 105 -4.13 -14.66 14.13
N GLN A 106 -4.35 -14.64 15.44
CA GLN A 106 -4.97 -15.74 16.17
C GLN A 106 -6.50 -15.55 16.21
N GLY A 107 -7.25 -16.64 15.99
CA GLY A 107 -8.71 -16.66 16.05
C GLY A 107 -9.41 -16.83 14.70
N PRO A 108 -10.75 -17.01 14.69
CA PRO A 108 -11.51 -17.14 13.46
C PRO A 108 -11.63 -15.80 12.72
N LYS A 109 -11.62 -15.84 11.39
CA LYS A 109 -11.90 -14.65 10.57
C LYS A 109 -13.32 -14.16 10.82
N ASN A 110 -13.50 -12.85 10.88
CA ASN A 110 -14.81 -12.24 11.06
C ASN A 110 -15.71 -12.54 9.83
N PRO A 111 -16.89 -13.19 10.02
CA PRO A 111 -17.77 -13.62 8.93
C PRO A 111 -18.48 -12.46 8.20
N PHE A 112 -18.47 -11.24 8.75
CA PHE A 112 -19.14 -10.09 8.16
C PHE A 112 -18.27 -9.30 7.17
N TYR A 113 -16.99 -9.64 7.04
CA TYR A 113 -16.14 -9.07 5.99
C TYR A 113 -16.32 -9.86 4.70
N ARG A 114 -16.63 -9.16 3.61
CA ARG A 114 -16.69 -9.77 2.28
C ARG A 114 -15.36 -10.43 1.94
N ASP A 115 -15.47 -11.64 1.39
CA ASP A 115 -14.37 -12.55 1.03
C ASP A 115 -13.13 -11.81 0.51
N GLY A 116 -12.10 -11.77 1.35
CA GLY A 116 -10.74 -11.43 0.93
C GLY A 116 -10.24 -10.02 1.22
N ILE A 117 -11.08 -9.06 1.64
CA ILE A 117 -10.58 -7.72 2.00
C ILE A 117 -10.80 -7.43 3.48
N THR A 118 -9.87 -7.92 4.29
CA THR A 118 -9.73 -7.53 5.69
C THR A 118 -9.67 -6.00 5.77
N PRO A 119 -10.50 -5.34 6.60
CA PRO A 119 -10.34 -3.92 6.87
C PRO A 119 -8.95 -3.70 7.45
N GLY A 120 -8.15 -2.86 6.78
CA GLY A 120 -6.76 -2.61 7.16
C GLY A 120 -5.76 -2.88 6.03
N MET A 121 -6.06 -3.80 5.11
CA MET A 121 -5.18 -4.05 3.94
C MET A 121 -5.30 -3.00 2.84
N ARG A 122 -6.39 -2.22 2.81
CA ARG A 122 -6.60 -1.16 1.83
C ARG A 122 -6.19 0.20 2.39
N ASN A 123 -5.52 1.03 1.60
CA ASN A 123 -5.28 2.45 1.90
C ASN A 123 -6.34 3.34 1.23
N HIS A 124 -6.82 2.93 0.04
CA HIS A 124 -7.85 3.61 -0.74
C HIS A 124 -9.07 2.71 -0.92
N LEU A 125 -10.15 3.25 -1.50
CA LEU A 125 -11.44 2.55 -1.64
C LEU A 125 -11.30 1.17 -2.30
N GLY A 126 -10.39 1.03 -3.28
CA GLY A 126 -10.21 -0.21 -4.04
C GLY A 126 -8.91 -0.99 -3.77
N ALA A 127 -7.88 -0.38 -3.19
CA ALA A 127 -6.54 -1.00 -3.15
C ALA A 127 -5.61 -0.43 -2.06
N SER A 128 -4.48 -1.11 -1.85
CA SER A 128 -3.31 -0.52 -1.20
C SER A 128 -2.48 0.21 -2.25
N ILE A 129 -2.09 1.44 -1.95
CA ILE A 129 -1.18 2.24 -2.77
C ILE A 129 -0.07 2.70 -1.85
N GLU A 130 1.16 2.35 -2.23
CA GLU A 130 2.39 2.73 -1.55
C GLU A 130 3.34 3.40 -2.54
N ARG A 131 4.24 4.23 -2.01
CA ARG A 131 5.28 4.85 -2.83
C ARG A 131 6.41 3.87 -2.97
N THR A 132 6.70 3.46 -4.19
CA THR A 132 7.83 2.59 -4.51
C THR A 132 8.89 3.38 -5.26
N ASN A 133 10.15 3.18 -4.90
CA ASN A 133 11.28 3.77 -5.61
C ASN A 133 11.80 2.73 -6.62
N LEU A 134 11.43 2.89 -7.89
CA LEU A 134 12.00 2.13 -9.00
C LEU A 134 12.93 3.04 -9.79
N ALA A 135 13.95 2.46 -10.43
CA ALA A 135 14.76 3.21 -11.38
C ALA A 135 13.94 3.47 -12.66
N ASP A 136 13.92 4.72 -13.11
CA ASP A 136 13.17 5.15 -14.30
C ASP A 136 13.48 4.28 -15.53
N PHE A 137 14.76 3.94 -15.71
CA PHE A 137 15.20 3.09 -16.82
C PHE A 137 14.56 1.70 -16.77
N HIS A 138 14.54 1.04 -15.61
CA HIS A 138 13.97 -0.30 -15.49
C HIS A 138 12.45 -0.29 -15.65
N PHE A 139 11.78 0.73 -15.15
CA PHE A 139 10.34 0.89 -15.36
C PHE A 139 10.03 1.05 -16.84
N GLU A 140 10.71 1.98 -17.52
CA GLU A 140 10.46 2.28 -18.93
C GLU A 140 10.84 1.09 -19.84
N GLU A 141 11.96 0.42 -19.54
CA GLU A 141 12.37 -0.79 -20.25
C GLU A 141 11.29 -1.88 -20.17
N GLN A 142 10.78 -2.18 -18.98
CA GLN A 142 9.74 -3.21 -18.79
C GLN A 142 8.39 -2.76 -19.40
N PHE A 143 8.05 -1.47 -19.28
CA PHE A 143 6.85 -0.89 -19.89
C PHE A 143 6.87 -1.02 -21.42
N GLN A 144 7.97 -0.66 -22.07
CA GLN A 144 8.11 -0.79 -23.53
C GLN A 144 8.14 -2.26 -23.97
N THR A 145 8.77 -3.13 -23.17
CA THR A 145 8.82 -4.58 -23.42
C THR A 145 7.43 -5.19 -23.39
N PHE A 146 6.60 -4.83 -22.41
CA PHE A 146 5.21 -5.28 -22.37
C PHE A 146 4.42 -4.79 -23.58
N ASN A 147 4.57 -3.51 -23.95
CA ASN A 147 3.84 -2.96 -25.09
C ASN A 147 4.29 -3.52 -26.45
N SER A 148 5.57 -3.89 -26.59
CA SER A 148 6.13 -4.38 -27.86
C SER A 148 6.00 -5.89 -28.03
N PHE A 149 6.29 -6.65 -26.97
CA PHE A 149 6.36 -8.12 -27.00
C PHE A 149 5.22 -8.81 -26.24
N GLY A 150 4.43 -8.07 -25.44
CA GLY A 150 3.31 -8.63 -24.69
C GLY A 150 3.72 -9.35 -23.39
N TYR A 151 4.97 -9.23 -22.96
CA TYR A 151 5.45 -9.76 -21.68
C TYR A 151 6.30 -8.74 -20.92
N ALA A 152 6.36 -8.88 -19.60
CA ALA A 152 7.29 -8.15 -18.74
C ALA A 152 7.49 -8.89 -17.41
N MET A 153 8.47 -8.42 -16.63
CA MET A 153 8.68 -8.94 -15.29
C MET A 153 7.62 -8.46 -14.31
N ASP A 154 7.16 -9.36 -13.44
CA ASP A 154 6.19 -9.01 -12.40
C ASP A 154 6.84 -8.05 -11.37
N PRO A 155 6.36 -6.79 -11.25
CA PRO A 155 6.87 -5.88 -10.22
C PRO A 155 6.57 -6.38 -8.79
N ALA A 156 5.58 -7.26 -8.59
CA ALA A 156 5.23 -7.82 -7.29
C ALA A 156 6.18 -8.95 -6.85
N ALA A 157 6.86 -9.62 -7.79
CA ALA A 157 7.79 -10.70 -7.48
C ALA A 157 8.96 -10.28 -6.57
N MET A 158 9.27 -8.98 -6.52
CA MET A 158 10.30 -8.45 -5.62
C MET A 158 9.80 -8.33 -4.16
N SER A 159 8.50 -8.15 -3.94
CA SER A 159 7.91 -8.00 -2.60
C SER A 159 7.59 -9.35 -1.96
N ASP A 160 7.28 -10.36 -2.78
CA ASP A 160 6.99 -11.70 -2.29
C ASP A 160 8.31 -12.43 -2.00
N CYS A 161 8.70 -12.48 -0.73
CA CYS A 161 9.82 -13.30 -0.24
C CYS A 161 9.64 -14.82 -0.44
N THR A 162 8.56 -15.25 -1.12
CA THR A 162 8.25 -16.65 -1.40
C THR A 162 9.17 -17.31 -2.41
N GLY A 163 10.15 -16.59 -2.97
CA GLY A 163 11.21 -17.19 -3.78
C GLY A 163 10.70 -17.87 -5.05
N ARG A 164 9.46 -17.56 -5.47
CA ARG A 164 8.98 -17.90 -6.80
C ARG A 164 9.73 -17.01 -7.78
N GLY A 165 10.86 -17.53 -8.26
CA GLY A 165 11.79 -16.80 -9.10
C GLY A 165 11.12 -16.21 -10.33
N THR A 166 11.50 -14.96 -10.66
CA THR A 166 11.20 -14.27 -11.93
C THR A 166 9.82 -14.60 -12.50
N ASP A 167 8.76 -14.31 -11.75
CA ASP A 167 7.42 -14.45 -12.28
C ASP A 167 7.25 -13.43 -13.43
N VAL A 168 6.98 -13.94 -14.64
CA VAL A 168 6.72 -13.15 -15.85
C VAL A 168 5.21 -12.96 -15.98
N VAL A 169 4.79 -11.74 -16.31
CA VAL A 169 3.41 -11.39 -16.63
C VAL A 169 3.26 -11.23 -18.15
N GLY A 170 2.13 -11.69 -18.69
CA GLY A 170 1.82 -11.61 -20.12
C GLY A 170 2.12 -12.92 -20.87
N ASP A 171 2.65 -12.81 -22.09
CA ASP A 171 2.92 -13.98 -22.94
C ASP A 171 4.20 -14.72 -22.53
N LYS A 172 4.01 -15.79 -21.76
CA LYS A 172 5.09 -16.67 -21.28
C LYS A 172 5.71 -17.52 -22.39
N SER A 173 4.99 -17.76 -23.50
CA SER A 173 5.50 -18.57 -24.61
C SER A 173 6.56 -17.78 -25.37
N LEU A 174 6.24 -16.52 -25.69
CA LEU A 174 7.13 -15.60 -26.38
C LEU A 174 8.34 -15.23 -25.51
N TRP A 175 8.15 -15.09 -24.19
CA TRP A 175 9.26 -14.98 -23.22
C TRP A 175 10.26 -16.13 -23.34
N ALA A 176 9.78 -17.38 -23.42
CA ALA A 176 10.63 -18.55 -23.53
C ALA A 176 11.34 -18.64 -24.89
N GLU A 177 10.67 -18.25 -25.98
CA GLU A 177 11.24 -18.22 -27.34
C GLU A 177 12.35 -17.17 -27.48
N ILE A 178 12.09 -15.95 -27.00
CA ILE A 178 13.00 -14.80 -27.11
C ILE A 178 14.02 -14.77 -25.95
N GLN A 179 13.96 -15.74 -25.03
CA GLN A 179 14.82 -15.85 -23.84
C GLN A 179 14.78 -14.61 -22.94
N GLY A 180 13.61 -13.98 -22.86
CA GLY A 180 13.35 -12.84 -21.97
C GLY A 180 14.08 -11.54 -22.29
N ARG A 181 14.51 -11.35 -23.55
CA ARG A 181 15.14 -10.08 -23.96
C ARG A 181 14.17 -8.90 -23.83
N SER A 182 14.69 -7.74 -23.44
CA SER A 182 13.94 -6.49 -23.44
C SER A 182 13.96 -5.80 -24.80
N VAL A 183 13.19 -4.73 -24.97
CA VAL A 183 13.22 -3.89 -26.19
C VAL A 183 14.61 -3.31 -26.44
N HIS A 184 15.35 -2.95 -25.39
CA HIS A 184 16.71 -2.42 -25.53
C HIS A 184 17.73 -3.48 -25.97
N GLN A 185 17.37 -4.75 -25.84
CA GLN A 185 18.15 -5.90 -26.28
C GLN A 185 17.58 -6.53 -27.56
N ALA A 186 16.57 -5.90 -28.17
CA ALA A 186 15.90 -6.41 -29.36
C ALA A 186 16.85 -6.41 -30.56
N THR A 187 16.73 -7.46 -31.37
CA THR A 187 17.54 -7.68 -32.57
C THR A 187 16.73 -7.37 -33.82
N LYS A 188 17.41 -7.27 -34.97
CA LYS A 188 16.76 -6.96 -36.26
C LYS A 188 15.74 -8.02 -36.70
N SER A 189 15.81 -9.25 -36.19
CA SER A 189 14.82 -10.29 -36.46
C SER A 189 13.48 -10.02 -35.78
N ASP A 190 13.51 -9.33 -34.64
CA ASP A 190 12.32 -9.09 -33.81
C ASP A 190 11.46 -7.97 -34.42
N ALA A 191 12.10 -7.02 -35.11
CA ALA A 191 11.44 -5.93 -35.82
C ALA A 191 11.40 -6.19 -37.34
N LYS A 192 10.35 -6.87 -37.83
CA LYS A 192 10.15 -7.06 -39.27
C LYS A 192 9.84 -5.72 -39.94
N LYS A 193 10.80 -5.25 -40.74
CA LYS A 193 10.61 -4.05 -41.56
C LYS A 193 9.48 -4.26 -42.57
N ARG A 194 8.51 -3.36 -42.55
CA ARG A 194 7.49 -3.28 -43.61
C ARG A 194 8.08 -2.55 -44.80
N ARG A 195 7.76 -3.00 -46.01
CA ARG A 195 8.08 -2.25 -47.22
C ARG A 195 7.23 -0.98 -47.23
N LEU A 196 7.88 0.16 -47.37
CA LEU A 196 7.22 1.43 -47.56
C LEU A 196 6.70 1.45 -49.00
N THR A 197 5.39 1.62 -49.16
CA THR A 197 4.73 1.66 -50.48
C THR A 197 4.41 3.08 -50.93
N ASP A 198 4.56 4.05 -50.04
CA ASP A 198 4.32 5.45 -50.34
C ASP A 198 5.60 6.07 -50.94
N PRO A 199 5.57 6.48 -52.24
CA PRO A 199 6.74 7.04 -52.91
C PRO A 199 7.17 8.37 -52.29
N ALA A 200 6.25 9.13 -51.68
CA ALA A 200 6.60 10.36 -50.98
C ALA A 200 7.41 10.06 -49.72
N ALA A 201 6.99 9.04 -48.96
CA ALA A 201 7.71 8.61 -47.77
C ALA A 201 9.07 7.96 -48.12
N GLU A 202 9.18 7.29 -49.27
CA GLU A 202 10.46 6.78 -49.80
C GLU A 202 11.45 7.90 -50.15
N LYS A 203 10.98 8.97 -50.79
CA LYS A 203 11.80 10.16 -51.09
C LYS A 203 12.31 10.85 -49.83
N VAL A 204 11.47 10.97 -48.81
CA VAL A 204 11.85 11.53 -47.50
C VAL A 204 12.92 10.67 -46.82
N LEU A 205 12.74 9.35 -46.81
CA LEU A 205 13.71 8.41 -46.24
C LEU A 205 15.04 8.41 -47.02
N ALA A 206 14.99 8.61 -48.34
CA ALA A 206 16.17 8.77 -49.20
C ALA A 206 16.84 10.16 -49.07
N GLY A 207 16.38 11.02 -48.16
CA GLY A 207 16.97 12.34 -47.91
C GLY A 207 16.67 13.39 -48.97
N ARG A 208 15.71 13.15 -49.88
CA ARG A 208 15.36 14.08 -50.96
C ARG A 208 14.33 15.14 -50.56
N GLY A 209 13.90 15.16 -49.29
CA GLY A 209 12.89 16.09 -48.78
C GLY A 209 11.48 15.81 -49.35
N THR A 210 10.49 16.57 -48.86
CA THR A 210 9.09 16.50 -49.31
C THR A 210 8.78 17.45 -50.47
N ALA A 211 9.77 18.25 -50.90
CA ALA A 211 9.58 19.19 -51.99
C ALA A 211 9.38 18.42 -53.30
N LEU A 212 8.24 18.68 -53.94
CA LEU A 212 8.01 18.27 -55.32
C LEU A 212 9.13 18.85 -56.18
N SER A 213 9.76 18.01 -57.01
CA SER A 213 10.65 18.53 -58.05
C SER A 213 9.85 19.41 -59.02
N MET A 214 10.51 20.36 -59.69
CA MET A 214 9.84 21.26 -60.63
C MET A 214 9.07 20.48 -61.71
N GLU A 215 9.64 19.37 -62.19
CA GLU A 215 9.01 18.48 -63.16
C GLU A 215 7.74 17.82 -62.60
N GLU A 216 7.77 17.34 -61.34
CA GLU A 216 6.61 16.72 -60.70
C GLU A 216 5.50 17.73 -60.37
N ALA A 217 5.85 18.99 -60.13
CA ALA A 217 4.88 20.07 -59.94
C ALA A 217 4.20 20.47 -61.27
N GLU A 218 4.95 20.49 -62.37
CA GLU A 218 4.43 20.75 -63.71
C GLU A 218 3.51 19.61 -64.19
N GLU A 219 3.86 18.36 -63.93
CA GLU A 219 3.02 17.20 -64.25
C GLU A 219 1.69 17.22 -63.47
N MET A 220 1.72 17.52 -62.16
CA MET A 220 0.51 17.68 -61.36
C MET A 220 -0.36 18.85 -61.83
N ALA A 221 0.25 19.97 -62.22
CA ALA A 221 -0.48 21.12 -62.75
C ALA A 221 -1.16 20.80 -64.09
N ALA A 222 -0.50 20.02 -64.96
CA ALA A 222 -1.08 19.56 -66.21
C ALA A 222 -2.28 18.62 -66.00
N VAL A 223 -2.21 17.72 -65.01
CA VAL A 223 -3.33 16.82 -64.67
C VAL A 223 -4.51 17.59 -64.10
N VAL A 224 -4.29 18.59 -63.24
CA VAL A 224 -5.36 19.46 -62.72
C VAL A 224 -6.00 20.27 -63.85
N ALA A 225 -5.20 20.83 -64.75
CA ALA A 225 -5.72 21.55 -65.92
C ALA A 225 -6.55 20.64 -66.85
N ALA A 226 -6.10 19.40 -67.07
CA ALA A 226 -6.86 18.42 -67.85
C ALA A 226 -8.19 18.05 -67.18
N ALA A 227 -8.21 17.87 -65.86
CA ALA A 227 -9.44 17.59 -65.11
C ALA A 227 -10.43 18.77 -65.14
N GLU A 228 -9.94 20.00 -65.04
CA GLU A 228 -10.78 21.20 -65.16
C GLU A 228 -11.39 21.34 -66.56
N GLU A 229 -10.66 20.97 -67.61
CA GLU A 229 -11.19 20.95 -68.97
C GLU A 229 -12.25 19.85 -69.16
N GLU A 230 -12.02 18.64 -68.63
CA GLU A 230 -13.04 17.58 -68.66
C GLU A 230 -14.32 17.97 -67.92
N ASP A 231 -14.22 18.65 -66.78
CA ASP A 231 -15.39 19.10 -66.03
C ASP A 231 -16.15 20.24 -66.73
N LYS A 232 -15.44 21.13 -67.46
CA LYS A 232 -16.08 22.14 -68.33
C LYS A 232 -16.82 21.48 -69.49
N VAL A 233 -16.24 20.46 -70.12
CA VAL A 233 -16.88 19.73 -71.21
C VAL A 233 -18.13 18.99 -70.71
N ARG A 234 -18.04 18.28 -69.58
CA ARG A 234 -19.21 17.61 -68.97
C ARG A 234 -20.33 18.58 -68.60
N LYS A 235 -19.98 19.78 -68.14
CA LYS A 235 -20.96 20.82 -67.82
C LYS A 235 -21.64 21.38 -69.07
N ALA A 236 -20.91 21.55 -70.17
CA ALA A 236 -21.44 22.00 -71.45
C ALA A 236 -22.33 20.96 -72.15
N GLU A 237 -22.12 19.67 -71.89
CA GLU A 237 -22.98 18.58 -72.41
C GLU A 237 -24.29 18.39 -71.60
N SER A 238 -24.43 19.09 -70.46
CA SER A 238 -25.57 18.98 -69.54
C SER A 238 -26.59 20.13 -69.61
N GLU A 239 -26.36 21.12 -70.48
CA GLU A 239 -27.30 22.22 -70.84
C GLU A 239 -27.96 21.96 -72.20
#